data_AF-A0A971TFB3-F1
#
_entry.id   AF-A0A971TFB3-F1
#
_cell.length_a   1.000
_cell.length_b   1.000
_cell.length_c   1.000
_cell.angle_alpha   90.00
_cell.angle_beta   90.00
_cell.angle_gamma   90.00
#
_symmetry.space_group_name_H-M   'P 1'
#
loop_
_entity.id
_entity.type
_entity.pdbx_description
1 polymer ?
#
loop_
_entity_poly.entity_id
_entity_poly.type
_entity_poly.pdbx_seq_one_letter_code
_entity_poly.pdbx_strand_id
1 'polypeptide(L)'
;MTEHLIVLPERDVAERIADELREEGFTEVRVEGERFAGEDDGEAVEWVVYVREDNVLDDPGSGTENGLRERFEALAEEHDGWYDKPDD
;
A
#
# COMPACT_ATOMS: atom_id res chain seq x y z
N MET A 1 -14.98 0.84 -5.78
CA MET A 1 -13.69 1.51 -5.58
C MET A 1 -13.18 1.14 -4.20
N THR A 2 -12.02 0.50 -4.13
CA THR A 2 -11.34 0.20 -2.88
C THR A 2 -10.04 0.98 -2.78
N GLU A 3 -9.69 1.33 -1.55
CA GLU A 3 -8.51 2.12 -1.20
C GLU A 3 -7.64 1.27 -0.27
N HIS A 4 -6.41 1.03 -0.67
CA HIS A 4 -5.46 0.17 0.02
C HIS A 4 -4.26 1.02 0.41
N LEU A 5 -3.80 0.87 1.65
CA LEU A 5 -2.72 1.67 2.22
C LEU A 5 -1.66 0.71 2.76
N ILE A 6 -0.44 0.79 2.22
CA ILE A 6 0.70 -0.01 2.66
C ILE A 6 1.72 0.95 3.29
N VAL A 7 1.97 0.79 4.58
CA VAL A 7 2.87 1.65 5.34
C VAL A 7 4.20 0.96 5.54
N LEU A 8 5.29 1.64 5.17
CA LEU A 8 6.64 1.09 5.11
C LEU A 8 7.65 2.02 5.80
N PRO A 9 8.65 1.48 6.50
CA PRO A 9 9.69 2.29 7.13
C PRO A 9 10.66 2.91 6.10
N GLU A 10 10.82 2.26 4.94
CA GLU A 10 11.80 2.65 3.93
C GLU A 10 11.14 3.29 2.69
N ARG A 11 11.56 4.52 2.37
CA ARG A 11 11.09 5.24 1.17
C ARG A 11 11.35 4.47 -0.12
N ASP A 12 12.57 3.96 -0.28
CA ASP A 12 13.01 3.30 -1.52
C ASP A 12 12.16 2.07 -1.81
N VAL A 13 11.75 1.37 -0.75
CA VAL A 13 10.83 0.22 -0.82
C VAL A 13 9.44 0.69 -1.22
N ALA A 14 8.90 1.73 -0.57
CA ALA A 14 7.59 2.28 -0.91
C ALA A 14 7.53 2.78 -2.37
N GLU A 15 8.58 3.44 -2.85
CA GLU A 15 8.68 3.91 -4.23
C GLU A 15 8.73 2.75 -5.23
N ARG A 16 9.50 1.69 -4.92
CA ARG A 16 9.60 0.49 -5.77
C ARG A 16 8.26 -0.22 -5.90
N ILE A 17 7.61 -0.52 -4.78
CA ILE A 17 6.30 -1.17 -4.75
C ILE A 17 5.28 -0.33 -5.53
N ALA A 18 5.27 0.98 -5.31
CA ALA A 18 4.37 1.86 -6.03
C ALA A 18 4.63 1.88 -7.55
N ASP A 19 5.88 1.73 -8.00
CA ASP A 19 6.20 1.62 -9.42
C ASP A 19 5.67 0.31 -10.00
N GLU A 20 5.93 -0.82 -9.33
CA GLU A 20 5.44 -2.14 -9.74
C GLU A 20 3.90 -2.16 -9.87
N LEU A 21 3.19 -1.58 -8.90
CA LEU A 21 1.73 -1.48 -8.95
C LEU A 21 1.25 -0.55 -10.08
N ARG A 22 1.98 0.51 -10.43
CA ARG A 22 1.63 1.32 -11.61
C ARG A 22 1.81 0.54 -12.90
N GLU A 23 2.84 -0.28 -12.99
CA GLU A 23 3.10 -1.16 -14.15
C GLU A 23 2.03 -2.25 -14.27
N GLU A 24 1.50 -2.76 -13.15
CA GLU A 24 0.39 -3.71 -13.12
C GLU A 24 -0.95 -3.10 -13.60
N GLY A 25 -1.08 -1.77 -13.59
CA GLY A 25 -2.23 -1.06 -14.14
C GLY A 25 -3.30 -0.68 -13.14
N PHE A 26 -2.97 -0.63 -11.84
CA PHE A 26 -3.87 -0.11 -10.80
C PHE A 26 -4.36 1.31 -11.15
N THR A 27 -5.61 1.62 -10.79
CA THR A 27 -6.30 2.84 -11.25
C THR A 27 -5.61 4.12 -10.77
N GLU A 28 -5.12 4.13 -9.53
CA GLU A 28 -4.30 5.21 -8.99
C GLU A 28 -3.33 4.67 -7.94
N VAL A 29 -2.06 5.06 -8.03
CA VAL A 29 -1.02 4.66 -7.09
C VAL A 29 -0.15 5.87 -6.73
N ARG A 30 0.06 6.13 -5.44
CA ARG A 30 0.81 7.28 -4.92
C ARG A 30 1.66 6.88 -3.72
N VAL A 31 2.76 7.61 -3.51
CA VAL A 31 3.60 7.46 -2.32
C VAL A 31 3.54 8.77 -1.56
N GLU A 32 3.01 8.73 -0.35
CA GLU A 32 2.91 9.87 0.55
C GLU A 32 3.87 9.64 1.72
N GLY A 33 4.75 10.60 1.98
CA GLY A 33 5.62 10.57 3.16
C GLY A 33 4.87 11.17 4.33
N GLU A 34 4.37 10.33 5.23
CA GLU A 34 3.64 10.79 6.40
C GLU A 34 4.60 10.78 7.60
N ARG A 35 4.86 11.95 8.17
CA ARG A 35 5.51 12.00 9.48
C ARG A 35 4.47 11.58 10.51
N PHE A 36 4.41 10.29 10.81
CA PHE A 36 3.77 9.85 12.03
C PHE A 36 4.54 10.47 13.19
N ALA A 37 3.85 11.31 13.97
CA ALA A 37 4.38 11.78 15.23
C ALA A 37 4.35 10.58 16.19
N GLY A 38 5.41 9.76 16.16
CA GLY A 38 5.60 8.70 17.14
C GLY A 38 5.54 9.27 18.55
N GLU A 39 4.83 8.58 19.44
CA GLU A 39 4.70 8.93 20.87
C GLU A 39 6.02 8.71 21.65
N ASP A 40 7.04 8.14 20.99
CA ASP A 40 8.40 7.92 21.49
C ASP A 40 9.36 8.83 20.69
N ASP A 41 10.32 9.49 21.36
CA ASP A 41 11.23 10.56 20.91
C ASP A 41 12.14 10.31 19.65
N GLY A 42 11.64 9.61 18.63
CA GLY A 42 12.25 9.45 17.32
C GLY A 42 11.24 9.76 16.22
N GLU A 43 11.49 10.80 15.43
CA GLU A 43 10.74 11.10 14.21
C GLU A 43 11.01 10.00 13.16
N ALA A 44 10.37 8.84 13.27
CA ALA A 44 10.35 7.85 12.20
C ALA A 44 9.46 8.40 11.08
N VAL A 45 10.04 8.65 9.91
CA VAL A 45 9.26 8.99 8.72
C VAL A 45 8.73 7.68 8.14
N GLU A 46 7.43 7.48 8.19
CA GLU A 46 6.77 6.34 7.57
C GLU A 46 6.30 6.72 6.16
N TRP A 47 6.39 5.79 5.23
CA TRP A 47 6.04 5.98 3.83
C TRP A 47 4.82 5.17 3.47
N VAL A 48 3.78 5.84 3.00
CA VAL A 48 2.49 5.24 2.69
C VAL A 48 2.36 5.09 1.19
N VAL A 49 2.20 3.85 0.73
CA VAL A 49 1.79 3.54 -0.64
C VAL A 49 0.27 3.46 -0.68
N TYR A 50 -0.35 4.46 -1.28
CA TYR A 50 -1.78 4.52 -1.53
C TYR A 50 -2.08 3.87 -2.88
N VAL A 51 -3.00 2.91 -2.89
CA VAL A 51 -3.42 2.17 -4.08
C VAL A 51 -4.93 2.20 -4.14
N ARG A 52 -5.49 2.73 -5.24
CA ARG A 52 -6.92 2.78 -5.48
C ARG A 52 -7.25 1.97 -6.71
N GLU A 53 -8.26 1.12 -6.57
CA GLU A 53 -8.76 0.30 -7.66
C GLU A 53 -10.27 0.43 -7.81
N ASP A 54 -10.72 0.82 -9.01
CA ASP A 54 -12.15 0.94 -9.33
C ASP A 54 -12.74 -0.37 -9.89
N ASN A 55 -11.90 -1.24 -10.46
CA ASN A 55 -12.30 -2.39 -11.28
C ASN A 55 -11.99 -3.78 -10.66
N VAL A 56 -11.80 -3.88 -9.33
CA VAL A 56 -11.51 -5.14 -8.60
C VAL A 56 -12.42 -6.32 -9.00
N LEU A 57 -13.62 -6.04 -9.51
CA LEU A 57 -14.64 -7.04 -9.85
C LEU A 57 -14.61 -7.52 -11.32
N ASP A 58 -13.90 -6.86 -12.24
CA ASP A 58 -14.02 -7.14 -13.69
C ASP A 58 -12.73 -7.68 -14.34
N ASP A 59 -11.56 -7.54 -13.71
CA ASP A 59 -10.30 -8.04 -14.28
C ASP A 59 -9.79 -9.30 -13.55
N PRO A 60 -9.74 -10.48 -14.21
CA PRO A 60 -9.26 -11.72 -13.58
C PRO A 60 -7.75 -11.76 -13.33
N GLY A 61 -6.99 -10.73 -13.74
CA GLY A 61 -5.57 -10.54 -13.39
C GLY A 61 -5.38 -9.78 -12.07
N SER A 62 -6.34 -8.93 -11.69
CA SER A 62 -6.39 -8.33 -10.36
C SER A 62 -7.16 -9.29 -9.46
N GLY A 63 -6.49 -9.91 -8.49
CA GLY A 63 -7.14 -10.88 -7.60
C GLY A 63 -8.41 -10.28 -6.97
N THR A 64 -9.40 -11.13 -6.66
CA THR A 64 -10.56 -10.72 -5.84
C THR A 64 -10.09 -9.81 -4.71
N GLU A 65 -10.91 -8.82 -4.31
CA GLU A 65 -10.59 -7.86 -3.25
C GLU A 65 -9.92 -8.47 -2.00
N ASN A 66 -10.29 -9.71 -1.64
CA ASN A 66 -9.66 -10.48 -0.57
C ASN A 66 -8.20 -10.88 -0.87
N GLY A 67 -7.91 -11.34 -2.09
CA GLY A 67 -6.56 -11.69 -2.53
C GLY A 67 -5.63 -10.47 -2.64
N LEU A 68 -6.16 -9.30 -3.00
CA LEU A 68 -5.40 -8.04 -2.94
C LEU A 68 -5.05 -7.69 -1.48
N ARG A 69 -6.01 -7.81 -0.56
CA ARG A 69 -5.78 -7.58 0.88
C ARG A 69 -4.69 -8.52 1.41
N GLU A 70 -4.79 -9.83 1.14
CA GLU A 70 -3.77 -10.82 1.56
C GLU A 70 -2.39 -10.52 0.98
N ARG A 71 -2.33 -10.13 -0.31
CA ARG A 71 -1.08 -9.78 -0.99
C ARG A 71 -0.43 -8.54 -0.36
N PHE A 72 -1.21 -7.47 -0.14
CA PHE A 72 -0.68 -6.22 0.41
C PHE A 72 -0.30 -6.34 1.87
N GLU A 73 -1.04 -7.14 2.66
CA GLU A 73 -0.67 -7.50 4.03
C GLU A 73 0.70 -8.20 4.06
N ALA A 74 0.87 -9.25 3.26
CA ALA A 74 2.14 -9.98 3.17
C ALA A 74 3.31 -9.10 2.69
N LEU A 75 3.06 -8.20 1.72
CA LEU A 75 4.08 -7.29 1.21
C LEU A 75 4.53 -6.27 2.27
N ALA A 76 3.60 -5.76 3.08
CA ALA A 76 3.92 -4.87 4.17
C ALA A 76 4.76 -5.60 5.24
N GLU A 77 4.31 -6.79 5.66
CA GLU A 77 5.01 -7.60 6.66
C GLU A 77 6.43 -8.01 6.23
N GLU A 78 6.65 -8.32 4.95
CA GLU A 78 7.98 -8.64 4.41
C GLU A 78 8.99 -7.48 4.59
N HIS A 79 8.49 -6.25 4.62
CA HIS A 79 9.29 -5.03 4.71
C HIS A 79 9.20 -4.34 6.07
N ASP A 80 8.81 -5.07 7.13
CA ASP A 80 8.66 -4.55 8.49
C ASP A 80 7.63 -3.40 8.58
N GLY A 81 6.71 -3.37 7.62
CA GLY A 81 5.60 -2.43 7.51
C GLY A 81 4.29 -3.02 7.98
N TRP A 82 3.20 -2.28 7.75
CA TRP A 82 1.84 -2.73 8.04
C TRP A 82 0.87 -2.29 6.96
N TYR A 83 -0.23 -3.02 6.83
CA TYR A 83 -1.26 -2.77 5.84
C TYR A 83 -2.53 -2.28 6.52
N ASP A 84 -3.01 -1.10 6.11
CA ASP A 84 -4.31 -0.57 6.54
C ASP A 84 -5.38 -1.03 5.56
N LYS A 85 -6.39 -1.71 6.11
CA LYS A 85 -7.48 -2.28 5.33
C LYS A 85 -8.43 -1.14 4.92
N PRO A 86 -8.96 -1.13 3.69
CA PRO A 86 -9.99 -0.16 3.30
C PRO A 86 -11.12 -0.16 4.33
N ASP A 87 -11.53 1.04 4.75
CA ASP A 87 -12.77 1.25 5.50
C ASP A 87 -13.95 0.72 4.64
N ASP A 88 -14.79 -0.15 5.22
CA ASP A 88 -15.90 -0.86 4.55
C ASP A 88 -17.08 0.07 4.20
#